data_AF-A0A925KYQ5-F1
#
_entry.id   AF-A0A925KYQ5-F1
#
_cell.length_a   1.000
_cell.length_b   1.000
_cell.length_c   1.000
_cell.angle_alpha   90.00
_cell.angle_beta   90.00
_cell.angle_gamma   90.00
#
_symmetry.space_group_name_H-M   'P 1'
#
loop_
_entity.id
_entity.type
_entity.pdbx_description
1 polymer ?
#
loop_
_entity_poly.entity_id
_entity_poly.type
_entity_poly.pdbx_seq_one_letter_code
_entity_poly.pdbx_strand_id
1 'polypeptide(L)'
;MFGHTSNDSLAQKQEAERIAVERAMQSCRDELKRMHEATPDDAERINKMLKDRCGQDKRLPYDFKHKVLERARLYECNANMRAADKALHAALRMAADEQMVMRAQKLGEGRRYFSKACTLGADPDFRAAAQRLMENIMMTGGVQHKGPTRAKPADFAPRAPNRAKA
;
A
#
# COMPACT_ATOMS: atom_id res chain seq x y z
N MET A 1 -12.10 56.93 33.37
CA MET A 1 -12.77 55.99 32.44
C MET A 1 -11.72 55.25 31.62
N PHE A 2 -11.14 54.14 32.11
CA PHE A 2 -10.24 53.29 31.31
C PHE A 2 -10.29 51.87 31.89
N GLY A 3 -10.98 50.95 31.23
CA GLY A 3 -11.10 49.56 31.69
C GLY A 3 -11.60 48.54 30.66
N HIS A 4 -11.77 48.91 29.39
CA HIS A 4 -12.31 48.02 28.35
C HIS A 4 -11.26 47.43 27.40
N THR A 5 -10.02 47.91 27.38
CA THR A 5 -9.00 47.48 26.40
C THR A 5 -8.40 46.10 26.68
N SER A 6 -8.40 45.64 27.94
CA SER A 6 -7.74 44.40 28.35
C SER A 6 -8.48 43.15 27.86
N ASN A 7 -9.82 43.15 27.94
CA ASN A 7 -10.65 42.01 27.54
C ASN A 7 -10.68 41.81 26.02
N ASP A 8 -10.76 42.89 25.24
CA ASP A 8 -10.74 42.82 23.78
C ASP A 8 -9.41 42.26 23.26
N SER A 9 -8.29 42.60 23.92
CA SER A 9 -6.96 42.10 23.55
C SER A 9 -6.78 40.59 23.81
N LEU A 10 -7.43 40.05 24.84
CA LEU A 10 -7.41 38.63 25.19
C LEU A 10 -8.29 37.82 24.25
N ALA A 11 -9.49 38.32 23.95
CA ALA A 11 -10.39 37.71 22.97
C ALA A 11 -9.76 37.65 21.57
N GLN A 12 -9.11 38.73 21.13
CA GLN A 12 -8.40 38.76 19.84
C GLN A 12 -7.24 37.76 19.77
N LYS A 13 -6.48 37.59 20.86
CA LYS A 13 -5.40 36.60 20.93
C LYS A 13 -5.93 35.18 20.86
N GLN A 14 -7.00 34.88 21.59
CA GLN A 14 -7.63 33.55 21.56
C GLN A 14 -8.19 33.21 20.19
N GLU A 15 -8.81 34.18 19.51
CA GLU A 15 -9.33 33.97 18.15
C GLU A 15 -8.21 33.77 17.13
N ALA A 16 -7.13 34.54 17.23
CA ALA A 16 -5.95 34.35 16.38
C ALA A 16 -5.31 32.96 16.58
N GLU A 17 -5.25 32.47 17.83
CA GLU A 17 -4.78 31.13 18.15
C GLU A 17 -5.69 30.04 17.56
N ARG A 18 -7.01 30.19 17.66
CA ARG A 18 -7.97 29.26 17.04
C ARG A 18 -7.79 29.18 15.54
N ILE A 19 -7.75 30.32 14.86
CA ILE A 19 -7.52 30.40 13.41
C ILE A 19 -6.18 29.76 13.03
N ALA A 20 -5.14 29.97 13.82
CA ALA A 20 -3.83 29.36 13.58
C ALA A 20 -3.86 27.83 13.69
N VAL A 21 -4.56 27.28 14.69
CA VAL A 21 -4.75 25.83 14.85
C VAL A 21 -5.56 25.25 13.70
N GLU A 22 -6.66 25.90 13.31
CA GLU A 22 -7.49 25.44 12.19
C GLU A 22 -6.71 25.41 10.87
N ARG A 23 -5.92 26.46 10.59
CA ARG A 23 -5.05 26.50 9.40
C ARG A 23 -4.00 25.39 9.43
N ALA A 24 -3.41 25.10 10.59
CA ALA A 24 -2.45 24.01 10.74
C ALA A 24 -3.12 22.64 10.49
N MET A 25 -4.32 22.43 11.05
CA MET A 25 -5.11 21.22 10.82
C MET A 25 -5.49 21.07 9.34
N GLN A 26 -5.89 22.15 8.68
CA GLN A 26 -6.27 22.13 7.28
C GLN A 26 -5.07 21.79 6.40
N SER A 27 -3.90 22.37 6.66
CA SER A 27 -2.68 22.02 5.93
C SER A 27 -2.34 20.53 6.07
N CYS A 28 -2.45 19.93 7.28
CA CYS A 28 -2.26 18.49 7.44
C CYS A 28 -3.26 17.65 6.63
N ARG A 29 -4.52 18.09 6.53
CA ARG A 29 -5.55 17.42 5.71
C ARG A 29 -5.23 17.50 4.23
N ASP A 30 -4.72 18.63 3.75
CA ASP A 30 -4.38 18.82 2.35
C ASP A 30 -3.17 17.95 1.96
N GLU A 31 -2.18 17.82 2.83
CA GLU A 31 -1.07 16.88 2.62
C GLU A 31 -1.55 15.42 2.61
N LEU A 32 -2.47 15.04 3.51
CA LEU A 32 -3.10 13.71 3.49
C LEU A 32 -3.85 13.43 2.19
N LYS A 33 -4.55 14.43 1.62
CA LYS A 33 -5.23 14.27 0.33
C LYS A 33 -4.22 14.00 -0.79
N ARG A 34 -3.08 14.69 -0.80
CA ARG A 34 -2.00 14.46 -1.78
C ARG A 34 -1.42 13.05 -1.70
N MET A 35 -1.41 12.42 -0.53
CA MET A 35 -0.93 11.04 -0.37
C MET A 35 -1.81 9.99 -1.06
N HIS A 36 -3.09 10.28 -1.35
CA HIS A 36 -4.03 9.27 -1.84
C HIS A 36 -3.53 8.58 -3.12
N GLU A 37 -2.95 9.35 -4.04
CA GLU A 37 -2.43 8.91 -5.34
C GLU A 37 -0.91 9.05 -5.46
N ALA A 38 -0.22 9.37 -4.36
CA ALA A 38 1.21 9.56 -4.35
C ALA A 38 1.97 8.27 -4.71
N THR A 39 3.18 8.45 -5.24
CA THR A 39 4.18 7.39 -5.37
C THR A 39 4.61 6.91 -3.97
N PRO A 40 5.18 5.70 -3.82
CA PRO A 40 5.67 5.23 -2.53
C PRO A 40 6.67 6.19 -1.87
N ASP A 41 7.59 6.76 -2.65
CA ASP A 41 8.62 7.68 -2.15
C ASP A 41 8.00 9.01 -1.69
N ASP A 42 7.04 9.54 -2.44
CA ASP A 42 6.29 10.73 -2.04
C ASP A 42 5.43 10.49 -0.81
N ALA A 43 4.77 9.33 -0.72
CA ALA A 43 3.97 8.96 0.44
C ALA A 43 4.84 8.84 1.70
N GLU A 44 6.03 8.22 1.61
CA GLU A 44 6.99 8.16 2.72
C GLU A 44 7.48 9.55 3.13
N ARG A 45 7.80 10.41 2.16
CA ARG A 45 8.21 11.80 2.40
C ARG A 45 7.12 12.61 3.10
N ILE A 46 5.88 12.51 2.64
CA ILE A 46 4.75 13.22 3.26
C ILE A 46 4.47 12.66 4.66
N ASN A 47 4.52 11.33 4.86
CA ASN A 47 4.35 10.75 6.19
C ASN A 47 5.41 11.26 7.18
N LYS A 48 6.68 11.31 6.76
CA LYS A 48 7.76 11.88 7.57
C LYS A 48 7.49 13.35 7.91
N MET A 49 7.13 14.16 6.93
CA MET A 49 6.79 15.57 7.14
C MET A 49 5.61 15.75 8.11
N LEU A 50 4.57 14.92 8.00
CA LEU A 50 3.42 14.95 8.91
C LEU A 50 3.82 14.54 10.34
N LYS A 51 4.70 13.55 10.51
CA LYS A 51 5.27 13.17 11.82
C LYS A 51 6.05 14.32 12.44
N ASP A 52 6.94 14.94 11.68
CA ASP A 52 7.77 16.04 12.16
C ASP A 52 6.89 17.23 12.58
N ARG A 53 5.91 17.61 11.75
CA ARG A 53 4.96 18.68 12.06
C ARG A 53 4.10 18.37 13.29
N CYS A 54 3.53 17.17 13.37
CA CYS A 54 2.71 16.76 14.52
C CYS A 54 3.53 16.66 15.82
N GLY A 55 4.82 16.33 15.72
CA GLY A 55 5.74 16.29 16.85
C GLY A 55 6.13 17.69 17.35
N GLN A 56 6.29 18.65 16.44
CA GLN A 56 6.72 20.01 16.78
C GLN A 56 5.56 20.91 17.25
N ASP A 57 4.38 20.82 16.62
CA ASP A 57 3.27 21.72 16.96
C ASP A 57 2.49 21.24 18.19
N LYS A 58 2.79 21.82 19.35
CA LYS A 58 2.11 21.52 20.63
C LYS A 58 0.65 21.97 20.67
N ARG A 59 0.21 22.84 19.74
CA ARG A 59 -1.14 23.41 19.73
C ARG A 59 -2.16 22.50 19.06
N LEU A 60 -1.69 21.55 18.24
CA LEU A 60 -2.57 20.58 17.58
C LEU A 60 -3.17 19.59 18.60
N PRO A 61 -4.48 19.33 18.57
CA PRO A 61 -5.12 18.37 19.47
C PRO A 61 -4.53 16.96 19.31
N TYR A 62 -4.37 16.24 20.43
CA TYR A 62 -3.82 14.89 20.44
C TYR A 62 -4.58 13.93 19.52
N ASP A 63 -5.91 13.89 19.64
CA ASP A 63 -6.76 13.01 18.81
C ASP A 63 -6.63 13.31 17.32
N PHE A 64 -6.44 14.59 16.97
CA PHE A 64 -6.21 14.98 15.58
C PHE A 64 -4.86 14.46 15.08
N LYS A 65 -3.78 14.63 15.86
CA LYS A 65 -2.46 14.09 15.51
C LYS A 65 -2.51 12.59 15.32
N HIS A 66 -3.13 11.86 16.26
CA HIS A 66 -3.25 10.40 16.18
C HIS A 66 -3.95 9.98 14.89
N LYS A 67 -5.14 10.55 14.60
CA LYS A 67 -5.91 10.23 13.38
C LYS A 67 -5.15 10.57 12.10
N VAL A 68 -4.43 11.70 12.07
CA VAL A 68 -3.64 12.10 10.90
C VAL A 68 -2.51 11.12 10.64
N LEU A 69 -1.75 10.76 11.68
CA LEU A 69 -0.60 9.86 11.54
C LEU A 69 -1.00 8.42 11.22
N GLU A 70 -2.10 7.94 11.81
CA GLU A 70 -2.69 6.64 11.47
C GLU A 70 -3.10 6.59 10.00
N ARG A 71 -3.77 7.66 9.52
CA ARG A 71 -4.20 7.75 8.11
C ARG A 71 -3.03 7.92 7.14
N ALA A 72 -1.99 8.67 7.53
CA ALA A 72 -0.76 8.78 6.75
C ALA A 72 -0.06 7.42 6.60
N ARG A 73 0.03 6.65 7.69
CA ARG A 73 0.57 5.28 7.66
C ARG A 73 -0.24 4.37 6.73
N LEU A 74 -1.57 4.45 6.79
CA LEU A 74 -2.45 3.69 5.91
C LEU A 74 -2.22 4.05 4.43
N TYR A 75 -2.13 5.34 4.11
CA TYR A 75 -1.90 5.78 2.73
C TYR A 75 -0.50 5.41 2.21
N GLU A 76 0.54 5.46 3.05
CA GLU A 76 1.87 4.94 2.70
C GLU A 76 1.81 3.43 2.42
N CYS A 77 1.08 2.67 3.23
CA CYS A 77 0.87 1.24 3.01
C CYS A 77 0.18 0.99 1.66
N ASN A 78 -0.91 1.69 1.38
CA ASN A 78 -1.66 1.56 0.13
C ASN A 78 -0.83 1.94 -1.10
N ALA A 79 0.00 2.99 -1.01
CA ALA A 79 0.91 3.37 -2.08
C ALA A 79 1.91 2.25 -2.41
N ASN A 80 2.49 1.64 -1.37
CA ASN A 80 3.39 0.49 -1.52
C ASN A 80 2.66 -0.75 -2.07
N MET A 81 1.44 -1.03 -1.63
CA MET A 81 0.64 -2.14 -2.16
C MET A 81 0.36 -1.98 -3.66
N ARG A 82 -0.05 -0.79 -4.11
CA ARG A 82 -0.29 -0.50 -5.53
C ARG A 82 0.99 -0.59 -6.36
N ALA A 83 2.10 -0.08 -5.84
CA ALA A 83 3.38 -0.13 -6.54
C ALA A 83 3.93 -1.55 -6.65
N ALA A 84 3.79 -2.35 -5.58
CA ALA A 84 4.12 -3.77 -5.59
C ALA A 84 3.28 -4.52 -6.64
N ASP A 85 1.96 -4.34 -6.62
CA ASP A 85 1.05 -4.98 -7.57
C ASP A 85 1.40 -4.64 -9.03
N LYS A 86 1.62 -3.35 -9.32
CA LYS A 86 2.04 -2.88 -10.65
C LYS A 86 3.37 -3.50 -11.10
N ALA A 87 4.35 -3.55 -10.21
CA ALA A 87 5.68 -4.11 -10.50
C ALA A 87 5.62 -5.63 -10.73
N LEU A 88 4.84 -6.36 -9.92
CA LEU A 88 4.68 -7.81 -10.06
C LEU A 88 3.94 -8.17 -11.35
N HIS A 89 2.88 -7.45 -11.71
CA HIS A 89 2.21 -7.66 -13.00
C HIS A 89 3.10 -7.31 -14.20
N ALA A 90 3.96 -6.30 -14.08
CA ALA A 90 4.96 -6.00 -15.11
C ALA A 90 5.99 -7.14 -15.22
N ALA A 91 6.47 -7.67 -14.09
CA ALA A 91 7.39 -8.81 -14.07
C ALA A 91 6.75 -10.07 -14.68
N LEU A 92 5.45 -10.30 -14.45
CA LEU A 92 4.71 -11.42 -15.04
C LEU A 92 4.63 -11.30 -16.57
N ARG A 93 4.34 -10.11 -17.10
CA ARG A 93 4.36 -9.86 -18.55
C ARG A 93 5.74 -10.08 -19.17
N MET A 94 6.77 -9.52 -18.53
CA MET A 94 8.17 -9.72 -18.97
C MET A 94 8.60 -11.18 -18.92
N ALA A 95 8.03 -11.97 -18.02
CA ALA A 95 8.27 -13.40 -17.96
C ALA A 95 7.68 -14.10 -19.21
N ALA A 96 6.45 -13.76 -19.59
CA ALA A 96 5.82 -14.28 -20.81
C ALA A 96 6.56 -13.87 -22.10
N ASP A 97 7.20 -12.70 -22.12
CA ASP A 97 8.00 -12.19 -23.25
C ASP A 97 9.48 -12.64 -23.21
N GLU A 98 9.85 -13.56 -22.30
CA GLU A 98 11.21 -14.09 -22.11
C GLU A 98 12.29 -13.03 -21.80
N GLN A 99 11.89 -11.85 -21.30
CA GLN A 99 12.78 -10.75 -20.93
C GLN A 99 13.39 -10.95 -19.53
N MET A 100 14.26 -11.95 -19.38
CA MET A 100 14.74 -12.42 -18.07
C MET A 100 15.38 -11.34 -17.18
N VAL A 101 16.19 -10.44 -17.76
CA VAL A 101 16.86 -9.36 -17.00
C VAL A 101 15.83 -8.35 -16.47
N MET A 102 14.93 -7.88 -17.34
CA MET A 102 13.90 -6.91 -16.97
C MET A 102 12.89 -7.50 -15.98
N ARG A 103 12.53 -8.77 -16.14
CA ARG A 103 11.73 -9.55 -15.19
C ARG A 103 12.37 -9.54 -13.80
N ALA A 104 13.66 -9.86 -13.70
CA ALA A 104 14.36 -9.90 -12.42
C ALA A 104 14.36 -8.51 -11.74
N GLN A 105 14.61 -7.45 -12.51
CA GLN A 105 14.55 -6.07 -12.01
C GLN A 105 13.16 -5.73 -11.45
N LYS A 106 12.09 -6.00 -12.21
CA LYS A 106 10.71 -5.70 -11.77
C LYS A 106 10.24 -6.58 -10.61
N LEU A 107 10.67 -7.84 -10.57
CA LEU A 107 10.41 -8.70 -9.41
C LEU A 107 11.11 -8.16 -8.16
N GLY A 108 12.34 -7.66 -8.30
CA GLY A 108 13.08 -7.00 -7.21
C GLY A 108 12.38 -5.74 -6.69
N GLU A 109 11.91 -4.87 -7.60
CA GLU A 109 11.09 -3.70 -7.24
C GLU A 109 9.81 -4.11 -6.50
N GLY A 110 9.07 -5.10 -7.03
CA GLY A 110 7.85 -5.62 -6.42
C GLY A 110 8.08 -6.16 -5.01
N ARG A 111 9.15 -6.94 -4.80
CA ARG A 111 9.56 -7.45 -3.48
C ARG A 111 9.87 -6.33 -2.50
N ARG A 112 10.57 -5.28 -2.94
CA ARG A 112 10.90 -4.12 -2.08
C ARG A 112 9.63 -3.45 -1.55
N TYR A 113 8.70 -3.11 -2.43
CA TYR A 113 7.44 -2.47 -2.03
C TYR A 113 6.55 -3.40 -1.21
N PHE A 114 6.52 -4.69 -1.55
CA PHE A 114 5.81 -5.71 -0.78
C PHE A 114 6.31 -5.78 0.67
N SER A 115 7.63 -5.87 0.87
CA SER A 115 8.23 -5.92 2.21
C SER A 115 7.88 -4.67 3.01
N LYS A 116 7.97 -3.48 2.40
CA LYS A 116 7.57 -2.22 3.05
C LYS A 116 6.08 -2.24 3.43
N ALA A 117 5.19 -2.64 2.52
CA ALA A 117 3.75 -2.76 2.81
C ALA A 117 3.49 -3.71 3.99
N CYS A 118 4.18 -4.86 4.06
CA CYS A 118 4.08 -5.79 5.19
C CYS A 118 4.49 -5.15 6.53
N THR A 119 5.58 -4.40 6.57
CA THR A 119 6.01 -3.69 7.79
C THR A 119 5.00 -2.61 8.23
N LEU A 120 4.30 -2.01 7.27
CA LEU A 120 3.30 -0.98 7.54
C LEU A 120 1.95 -1.55 7.98
N GLY A 121 1.74 -2.87 7.86
CA GLY A 121 0.52 -3.54 8.29
C GLY A 121 -0.42 -3.91 7.14
N ALA A 122 0.11 -4.18 5.94
CA ALA A 122 -0.71 -4.64 4.82
C ALA A 122 -1.58 -5.84 5.18
N ASP A 123 -2.77 -5.90 4.58
CA ASP A 123 -3.79 -6.91 4.81
C ASP A 123 -3.32 -8.35 4.50
N PRO A 124 -3.76 -9.38 5.25
CA PRO A 124 -3.38 -10.77 5.00
C PRO A 124 -3.70 -11.29 3.59
N ASP A 125 -4.82 -10.88 3.00
CA ASP A 125 -5.22 -11.32 1.66
C ASP A 125 -4.28 -10.76 0.60
N PHE A 126 -3.91 -9.48 0.72
CA PHE A 126 -2.88 -8.88 -0.13
C PHE A 126 -1.55 -9.64 0.00
N ARG A 127 -1.16 -10.00 1.24
CA ARG A 127 0.09 -10.74 1.47
C ARG A 127 0.10 -12.08 0.76
N ALA A 128 -0.97 -12.86 0.95
CA ALA A 128 -1.12 -14.17 0.33
C ALA A 128 -1.21 -14.08 -1.20
N ALA A 129 -1.90 -13.07 -1.75
CA ALA A 129 -2.01 -12.87 -3.19
C ALA A 129 -0.66 -12.49 -3.82
N ALA A 130 0.05 -11.53 -3.23
CA ALA A 130 1.35 -11.07 -3.73
C ALA A 130 2.43 -12.17 -3.62
N GLN A 131 2.43 -12.97 -2.53
CA GLN A 131 3.33 -14.12 -2.40
C GLN A 131 3.11 -15.16 -3.48
N ARG A 132 1.86 -15.59 -3.70
CA ARG A 132 1.51 -16.52 -4.78
C ARG A 132 1.91 -15.98 -6.14
N LEU A 133 1.70 -14.68 -6.39
CA LEU A 133 2.09 -14.05 -7.65
C LEU A 133 3.62 -14.06 -7.84
N MET A 134 4.40 -13.75 -6.80
CA MET A 134 5.86 -13.83 -6.83
C MET A 134 6.36 -15.26 -7.10
N GLU A 135 5.76 -16.26 -6.46
CA GLU A 135 6.07 -17.68 -6.67
C GLU A 135 5.77 -18.10 -8.11
N ASN A 136 4.60 -17.74 -8.63
CA ASN A 136 4.23 -18.01 -10.02
C ASN A 136 5.22 -17.38 -11.00
N ILE A 137 5.58 -16.11 -10.78
CA ILE A 137 6.57 -15.41 -11.62
C ILE A 137 7.89 -16.17 -11.58
N MET A 138 8.33 -16.69 -10.44
CA MET A 138 9.59 -17.44 -10.32
C MET A 138 9.55 -18.82 -10.98
N MET A 139 8.49 -19.59 -10.74
CA MET A 139 8.43 -21.02 -11.05
C MET A 139 7.96 -21.32 -12.48
N THR A 140 6.99 -20.57 -12.99
CA THR A 140 6.41 -20.86 -14.32
C THR A 140 6.93 -19.94 -15.41
N GLY A 141 7.70 -18.91 -15.05
CA GLY A 141 8.22 -17.93 -16.01
C GLY A 141 7.12 -17.24 -16.83
N GLY A 142 5.88 -17.16 -16.33
CA GLY A 142 4.78 -16.56 -17.09
C GLY A 142 4.29 -17.39 -18.28
N VAL A 143 4.75 -18.65 -18.41
CA VAL A 143 4.29 -19.55 -19.47
C VAL A 143 2.82 -19.90 -19.20
N GLN A 144 1.90 -19.14 -19.80
CA GLN A 144 0.57 -19.67 -20.08
C GLN A 144 0.77 -20.85 -21.01
N HIS A 145 0.50 -22.06 -20.53
CA HIS A 145 0.53 -23.26 -21.36
C HIS A 145 -0.45 -23.05 -22.52
N LYS A 146 0.05 -22.73 -23.73
CA LYS A 146 -0.75 -22.66 -24.96
C LYS A 146 -1.04 -24.08 -25.43
N GLY A 147 -1.91 -24.76 -24.71
CA GLY A 147 -2.35 -26.12 -25.06
C GLY A 147 -2.95 -26.83 -23.85
N PRO A 148 -3.86 -27.79 -24.07
CA PRO A 148 -4.45 -28.56 -22.98
C PRO A 148 -3.32 -29.23 -22.19
N THR A 149 -3.18 -28.84 -20.92
CA THR A 149 -2.30 -29.55 -19.99
C THR A 149 -2.73 -31.00 -19.98
N ARG A 150 -1.78 -31.89 -20.25
CA ARG A 150 -1.97 -33.32 -20.47
C ARG A 150 -2.28 -34.04 -19.15
N ALA A 151 -3.27 -33.54 -18.41
CA ALA A 151 -3.76 -34.03 -17.12
C ALA A 151 -5.17 -34.58 -17.30
N LYS A 152 -5.27 -35.64 -18.10
CA LYS A 152 -6.08 -36.80 -17.74
C LYS A 152 -5.15 -38.00 -17.82
N PRO A 153 -5.03 -38.84 -16.78
CA PRO A 153 -4.50 -40.18 -16.97
C PRO A 153 -5.36 -40.77 -18.08
N ALA A 154 -4.75 -41.06 -19.24
CA ALA A 154 -5.47 -41.78 -20.25
C ALA A 154 -5.87 -43.11 -19.62
N ASP A 155 -7.16 -43.44 -19.73
CA ASP A 155 -7.82 -44.69 -19.30
C ASP A 155 -7.24 -45.90 -20.07
N PHE A 156 -5.92 -46.09 -20.03
CA PHE A 156 -5.22 -47.27 -20.53
C PHE A 156 -5.13 -48.37 -19.48
N ALA A 157 -5.82 -48.22 -18.34
CA ALA A 157 -6.02 -49.34 -17.44
C ALA A 157 -7.01 -50.33 -18.11
N PRO A 158 -6.60 -51.57 -18.42
CA PRO A 158 -7.51 -52.55 -18.98
C PRO A 158 -8.66 -52.76 -18.01
N ARG A 159 -9.90 -52.57 -18.49
CA ARG A 159 -11.10 -52.88 -17.70
C ARG A 159 -11.03 -54.35 -17.29
N ALA A 160 -10.95 -54.61 -15.99
CA ALA A 160 -10.97 -55.97 -15.46
C ALA A 160 -12.26 -56.68 -15.94
N PRO A 161 -12.18 -57.90 -16.49
CA PRO A 161 -13.37 -58.63 -16.91
C PRO A 161 -14.23 -58.96 -15.69
N ASN A 162 -15.50 -58.58 -15.79
CA ASN A 162 -16.51 -58.74 -14.76
C ASN A 162 -16.79 -60.25 -14.56
N ARG A 163 -16.19 -60.87 -13.52
CA ARG A 163 -16.35 -62.31 -13.21
C ARG A 163 -17.65 -62.68 -12.50
N ALA A 164 -18.60 -61.75 -12.39
CA ALA A 164 -19.92 -62.03 -11.81
C ALA A 164 -20.91 -62.43 -12.92
N LYS A 165 -20.73 -63.64 -13.48
CA LYS A 165 -21.73 -64.47 -14.18
C LYS A 165 -21.01 -65.69 -14.77
N ALA A 166 -20.82 -66.70 -13.93
CA ALA A 166 -20.61 -68.10 -14.32
C ALA A 166 -21.10 -68.96 -13.16
#